data_AF-A0A5P8WFT7-F1
#
_entry.id   AF-A0A5P8WFT7-F1
#
_cell.length_a   1.000
_cell.length_b   1.000
_cell.length_c   1.000
_cell.angle_alpha   90.00
_cell.angle_beta   90.00
_cell.angle_gamma   90.00
#
_symmetry.space_group_name_H-M   'P 1'
#
loop_
_entity.id
_entity.type
_entity.pdbx_description
1 polymer ?
#
loop_
_entity_poly.entity_id
_entity_poly.type
_entity_poly.pdbx_seq_one_letter_code
_entity_poly.pdbx_strand_id
1 'polypeptide(L)'
;MNTSEVLGLICDISWLFAYIAIIWRGFKDRSLAMPMVALCANIMWEGIYSFIYQPFSSYLHYSSIAWFLFDIPIAWQCFLYGEKDFPPTFTRNTFRITFFATLAISFAFILNVFPDLNDTEGVYTGFVINMMMSIIFVYMLLRRNNINGQSIYIALFKFIGTLFAFLNICYELPIAAMQPTNFPAIITELFSYHRYPLTPVIKISYPIIFIFDILYIILLYRKLREEKVNIWARL
;
A
#
# COMPACT_ATOMS: atom_id res chain seq x y z
N MET A 1 15.61 11.46 18.23
CA MET A 1 14.40 11.36 17.38
C MET A 1 13.20 11.79 18.19
N ASN A 2 12.30 12.58 17.61
CA ASN A 2 10.98 12.83 18.20
C ASN A 2 10.07 11.60 17.97
N THR A 3 8.93 11.51 18.67
CA THR A 3 8.01 10.38 18.55
C THR A 3 7.46 10.15 17.14
N SER A 4 7.09 11.19 16.38
CA SER A 4 6.66 11.10 14.98
C SER A 4 7.77 10.53 14.09
N GLU A 5 9.02 10.95 14.27
CA GLU A 5 10.14 10.39 13.51
C GLU A 5 10.31 8.88 13.78
N VAL A 6 10.08 8.44 15.03
CA VAL A 6 10.12 7.01 15.37
C VAL A 6 8.95 6.26 14.74
N LEU A 7 7.74 6.82 14.77
CA LEU A 7 6.56 6.21 14.14
C LEU A 7 6.73 6.09 12.61
N GLY A 8 7.21 7.15 11.96
CA GLY A 8 7.54 7.17 10.54
C GLY A 8 8.62 6.15 10.18
N LEU A 9 9.70 6.05 10.96
CA LEU A 9 10.76 5.07 10.73
C LEU A 9 10.26 3.62 10.83
N ILE A 10 9.40 3.31 11.80
CA ILE A 10 8.81 1.97 11.92
C ILE A 10 7.90 1.67 10.72
N CYS A 11 7.14 2.67 10.26
CA CYS A 11 6.33 2.57 9.05
C CYS A 11 7.20 2.21 7.83
N ASP A 12 8.24 3.01 7.56
CA ASP A 12 9.12 2.85 6.40
C ASP A 12 9.86 1.51 6.41
N ILE A 13 10.42 1.12 7.56
CA ILE A 13 11.12 -0.17 7.70
C ILE A 13 10.16 -1.34 7.48
N SER A 14 8.94 -1.26 8.02
CA SER A 14 7.94 -2.32 7.85
C SER A 14 7.55 -2.45 6.38
N TRP A 15 7.25 -1.35 5.70
CA TRP A 15 6.96 -1.38 4.27
C TRP A 15 8.14 -1.88 3.44
N LEU A 16 9.37 -1.49 3.77
CA LEU A 16 10.57 -2.00 3.10
C LEU A 16 10.64 -3.53 3.17
N PHE A 17 10.40 -4.13 4.35
CA PHE A 17 10.33 -5.59 4.47
C PHE A 17 9.19 -6.19 3.66
N ALA A 18 8.02 -5.54 3.61
CA ALA A 18 6.92 -5.99 2.77
C ALA A 18 7.29 -5.99 1.27
N TYR A 19 7.94 -4.93 0.78
CA TYR A 19 8.40 -4.82 -0.61
C TYR A 19 9.45 -5.89 -0.94
N ILE A 20 10.45 -6.07 -0.06
CA ILE A 20 11.46 -7.13 -0.24
C ILE A 20 10.79 -8.50 -0.31
N ALA A 21 9.83 -8.78 0.57
CA ALA A 21 9.09 -10.03 0.57
C ALA A 21 8.23 -10.19 -0.70
N ILE A 22 7.54 -9.14 -1.18
CA ILE A 22 6.77 -9.14 -2.44
C ILE A 22 7.69 -9.47 -3.63
N ILE A 23 8.81 -8.77 -3.74
CA ILE A 23 9.79 -8.97 -4.82
C ILE A 23 10.30 -10.41 -4.79
N TRP A 24 10.83 -10.84 -3.63
CA TRP A 24 11.40 -12.17 -3.46
C TRP A 24 10.38 -13.28 -3.74
N ARG A 25 9.21 -13.19 -3.11
CA ARG A 25 8.17 -14.21 -3.19
C ARG A 25 7.62 -14.36 -4.60
N GLY A 26 7.34 -13.27 -5.30
CA GLY A 26 6.79 -13.37 -6.65
C GLY A 26 7.82 -13.82 -7.70
N PHE A 27 9.11 -13.50 -7.56
CA PHE A 27 10.14 -14.11 -8.41
C PHE A 27 10.30 -15.61 -8.12
N LYS A 28 10.31 -16.00 -6.84
CA LYS A 28 10.42 -17.39 -6.41
C LYS A 28 9.26 -18.25 -6.88
N ASP A 29 8.04 -17.75 -6.74
CA ASP A 29 6.82 -18.47 -7.16
C ASP A 29 6.50 -18.27 -8.65
N ARG A 30 7.25 -17.42 -9.37
CA ARG A 30 6.99 -17.01 -10.77
C ARG A 30 5.53 -16.60 -11.00
N SER A 31 5.03 -15.78 -10.08
CA SER A 31 3.67 -15.25 -10.02
C SER A 31 3.72 -13.79 -9.54
N LEU A 32 2.64 -13.04 -9.72
CA LEU A 32 2.54 -11.69 -9.17
C LEU A 32 2.21 -11.73 -7.67
N ALA A 33 3.06 -11.12 -6.86
CA ALA A 33 2.87 -11.01 -5.42
C ALA A 33 1.93 -9.85 -5.01
N MET A 34 1.82 -8.84 -5.87
CA MET A 34 0.96 -7.68 -5.70
C MET A 34 -0.07 -7.60 -6.84
N PRO A 35 -1.36 -7.32 -6.56
CA PRO A 35 -2.37 -7.20 -7.61
C PRO A 35 -2.05 -6.12 -8.65
N MET A 36 -2.27 -6.43 -9.92
CA MET A 36 -1.87 -5.57 -11.06
C MET A 36 -2.42 -4.14 -10.97
N VAL A 37 -3.71 -3.96 -10.70
CA VAL A 37 -4.34 -2.63 -10.66
C VAL A 37 -3.77 -1.79 -9.52
N ALA A 38 -3.57 -2.40 -8.35
CA ALA A 38 -3.00 -1.73 -7.20
C ALA A 38 -1.55 -1.31 -7.44
N LEU A 39 -0.76 -2.21 -8.03
CA LEU A 39 0.62 -1.92 -8.45
C LEU A 39 0.71 -0.78 -9.47
N CYS A 40 -0.15 -0.78 -10.50
CA CYS A 40 -0.14 0.25 -11.53
C CYS A 40 -0.46 1.64 -10.93
N ALA A 41 -1.41 1.71 -10.01
CA ALA A 41 -1.70 2.96 -9.31
C ALA A 41 -0.54 3.38 -8.40
N ASN A 42 0.06 2.44 -7.67
CA ASN A 42 1.16 2.71 -6.74
C ASN A 42 2.39 3.27 -7.46
N ILE A 43 2.88 2.59 -8.50
CA ILE A 43 4.07 3.06 -9.24
C ILE A 43 3.83 4.40 -9.93
N MET A 44 2.59 4.65 -10.40
CA MET A 44 2.25 5.93 -11.01
C MET A 44 2.15 7.04 -9.95
N TRP A 45 1.64 6.74 -8.77
CA TRP A 45 1.62 7.67 -7.65
C TRP A 45 3.04 8.04 -7.24
N GLU A 46 3.89 7.06 -6.94
CA GLU A 46 5.28 7.31 -6.56
C GLU A 46 6.03 8.08 -7.66
N GLY A 47 5.82 7.72 -8.93
CA GLY A 47 6.45 8.42 -10.06
C GLY A 47 5.96 9.86 -10.24
N ILE A 48 4.67 10.13 -10.08
CA ILE A 48 4.10 11.47 -10.22
C ILE A 48 4.59 12.39 -9.08
N TYR A 49 4.53 11.95 -7.82
CA TYR A 49 5.02 12.74 -6.68
C TYR A 49 6.55 12.84 -6.64
N SER A 50 7.26 11.89 -7.26
CA SER A 50 8.71 11.99 -7.41
C SER A 50 9.10 12.98 -8.50
N PHE A 51 8.52 12.90 -9.70
CA PHE A 51 9.10 13.55 -10.89
C PHE A 51 8.26 14.69 -11.48
N ILE A 52 6.98 14.80 -11.11
CA ILE A 52 6.05 15.77 -11.73
C ILE A 52 5.57 16.79 -10.72
N TYR A 53 4.91 16.34 -9.64
CA TYR A 53 4.41 17.23 -8.60
C TYR A 53 5.49 17.47 -7.57
N GLN A 54 5.83 18.75 -7.40
CA GLN A 54 6.84 19.24 -6.47
C GLN A 54 8.20 18.50 -6.53
N PRO A 55 8.86 18.48 -7.71
CA PRO A 55 10.10 17.71 -7.93
C PRO A 55 11.30 18.16 -7.07
N PHE A 56 11.16 19.15 -6.18
CA PHE A 56 12.26 19.72 -5.37
C PHE A 56 11.85 20.19 -3.96
N SER A 57 10.74 19.74 -3.39
CA SER A 57 10.36 20.07 -1.99
C SER A 57 10.68 18.92 -1.03
N SER A 58 11.74 19.10 -0.24
CA SER A 58 11.99 18.41 1.03
C SER A 58 12.18 16.87 1.00
N TYR A 59 12.39 16.28 2.19
CA TYR A 59 12.65 14.86 2.47
C TYR A 59 11.70 13.86 1.78
N LEU A 60 10.41 14.23 1.62
CA LEU A 60 9.39 13.40 0.97
C LEU A 60 9.75 13.03 -0.47
N HIS A 61 10.35 13.94 -1.25
CA HIS A 61 10.75 13.69 -2.63
C HIS A 61 11.80 12.56 -2.76
N TYR A 62 12.87 12.61 -1.97
CA TYR A 62 13.92 11.59 -2.01
C TYR A 62 13.41 10.21 -1.55
N SER A 63 12.48 10.20 -0.59
CA SER A 63 11.80 8.98 -0.15
C SER A 63 10.96 8.38 -1.28
N SER A 64 10.12 9.17 -1.95
CA SER A 64 9.29 8.70 -3.08
C SER A 64 10.12 8.16 -4.25
N ILE A 65 11.28 8.76 -4.55
CA ILE A 65 12.18 8.19 -5.59
C ILE A 65 12.64 6.79 -5.18
N ALA A 66 13.00 6.58 -3.92
CA ALA A 66 13.42 5.26 -3.44
C ALA A 66 12.29 4.23 -3.57
N TRP A 67 11.06 4.61 -3.19
CA TRP A 67 9.87 3.75 -3.32
C TRP A 67 9.54 3.44 -4.78
N PHE A 68 9.61 4.44 -5.67
CA PHE A 68 9.46 4.24 -7.11
C PHE A 68 10.47 3.22 -7.65
N LEU A 69 11.73 3.26 -7.18
CA LEU A 69 12.74 2.27 -7.59
C LEU A 69 12.43 0.86 -7.08
N PHE A 70 11.79 0.69 -5.92
CA PHE A 70 11.31 -0.60 -5.43
C PHE A 70 10.08 -1.11 -6.20
N ASP A 71 9.27 -0.22 -6.76
CA ASP A 71 8.13 -0.60 -7.61
C ASP A 71 8.58 -1.16 -8.97
N ILE A 72 9.70 -0.71 -9.53
CA ILE A 72 10.22 -1.20 -10.82
C ILE A 72 10.35 -2.74 -10.87
N PRO A 73 11.04 -3.42 -9.93
CA PRO A 73 11.13 -4.88 -9.94
C PRO A 73 9.78 -5.58 -9.73
N ILE A 74 8.84 -4.96 -9.00
CA ILE A 74 7.47 -5.50 -8.81
C ILE A 74 6.66 -5.37 -10.11
N ALA A 75 6.74 -4.21 -10.78
CA ALA A 75 6.17 -3.98 -12.12
C ALA A 75 6.74 -4.95 -13.16
N TRP A 76 8.06 -5.17 -13.12
CA TRP A 76 8.71 -6.14 -13.98
C TRP A 76 8.24 -7.57 -13.71
N GLN A 77 8.11 -7.97 -12.44
CA GLN A 77 7.54 -9.24 -12.04
C GLN A 77 6.10 -9.41 -12.56
N CYS A 78 5.27 -8.38 -12.45
CA CYS A 78 3.90 -8.38 -12.97
C CYS A 78 3.89 -8.52 -14.51
N PHE A 79 4.75 -7.79 -15.22
CA PHE A 79 4.87 -7.88 -16.67
C PHE A 79 5.32 -9.28 -17.15
N LEU A 80 6.21 -9.93 -16.40
CA LEU A 80 6.74 -11.25 -16.74
C LEU A 80 5.77 -12.39 -16.45
N TYR A 81 5.12 -12.36 -15.28
CA TYR A 81 4.36 -13.50 -14.76
C TYR A 81 2.86 -13.25 -14.62
N GLY A 82 2.40 -12.01 -14.81
CA GLY A 82 1.06 -11.62 -14.45
C GLY A 82 -0.03 -12.25 -15.30
N GLU A 83 0.27 -12.59 -16.55
CA GLU A 83 -0.67 -13.28 -17.45
C GLU A 83 -1.17 -14.62 -16.89
N LYS A 84 -0.35 -15.33 -16.12
CA LYS A 84 -0.72 -16.63 -15.51
C LYS A 84 -1.87 -16.54 -14.50
N ASP A 85 -2.18 -15.33 -14.04
CA ASP A 85 -3.23 -15.07 -13.07
C ASP A 85 -4.59 -14.77 -13.74
N PHE A 86 -4.63 -14.77 -15.07
CA PHE A 86 -5.81 -14.56 -15.87
C PHE A 86 -6.24 -15.88 -16.57
N PRO A 87 -7.50 -15.98 -17.04
CA PRO A 87 -7.97 -17.16 -17.75
C PRO A 87 -7.13 -17.43 -19.02
N PRO A 88 -7.04 -18.70 -19.50
CA PRO A 88 -6.24 -19.04 -20.69
C PRO A 88 -6.65 -18.32 -21.98
N THR A 89 -7.88 -17.80 -22.05
CA THR A 89 -8.36 -16.96 -23.17
C THR A 89 -7.69 -15.58 -23.19
N PHE A 90 -7.11 -15.15 -22.07
CA PHE A 90 -6.44 -13.88 -21.91
C PHE A 90 -4.97 -14.00 -22.31
N THR A 91 -4.72 -13.88 -23.62
CA THR A 91 -3.37 -14.06 -24.17
C THR A 91 -2.35 -13.11 -23.56
N ARG A 92 -1.07 -13.48 -23.62
CA ARG A 92 0.05 -12.63 -23.19
C ARG A 92 0.03 -11.23 -23.81
N ASN A 93 -0.38 -11.10 -25.07
CA ASN A 93 -0.47 -9.79 -25.72
C ASN A 93 -1.62 -8.96 -25.13
N THR A 94 -2.79 -9.57 -24.93
CA THR A 94 -3.93 -8.93 -24.26
C THR A 94 -3.57 -8.48 -22.85
N PHE A 95 -2.85 -9.31 -22.09
CA PHE A 95 -2.36 -8.95 -20.76
C PHE A 95 -1.43 -7.74 -20.80
N ARG A 96 -0.44 -7.72 -21.70
CA ARG A 96 0.49 -6.60 -21.81
C ARG A 96 -0.20 -5.31 -22.22
N ILE A 97 -1.13 -5.35 -23.17
CA ILE A 97 -1.94 -4.20 -23.56
C ILE A 97 -2.73 -3.70 -22.34
N THR A 98 -3.38 -4.60 -21.61
CA THR A 98 -4.17 -4.25 -20.44
C THR A 98 -3.30 -3.68 -19.32
N PHE A 99 -2.11 -4.22 -19.10
CA PHE A 99 -1.13 -3.70 -18.14
C PHE A 99 -0.73 -2.26 -18.48
N PHE A 100 -0.31 -1.99 -19.71
CA PHE A 100 0.05 -0.63 -20.13
C PHE A 100 -1.15 0.33 -20.16
N ALA A 101 -2.34 -0.15 -20.53
CA ALA A 101 -3.56 0.65 -20.45
C ALA A 101 -3.89 1.00 -19.00
N THR A 102 -3.73 0.07 -18.07
CA THR A 102 -3.94 0.31 -16.63
C THR A 102 -2.94 1.32 -16.11
N LEU A 103 -1.65 1.21 -16.46
CA LEU A 103 -0.63 2.21 -16.14
C LEU A 103 -1.00 3.61 -16.67
N ALA A 104 -1.40 3.70 -17.94
CA ALA A 104 -1.76 4.98 -18.56
C ALA A 104 -3.01 5.61 -17.91
N ILE A 105 -4.02 4.79 -17.58
CA ILE A 105 -5.23 5.25 -16.89
C ILE A 105 -4.88 5.69 -15.46
N SER A 106 -4.10 4.90 -14.72
CA SER A 106 -3.63 5.26 -13.38
C SER A 106 -2.85 6.58 -13.39
N PHE A 107 -1.94 6.75 -14.35
CA PHE A 107 -1.19 7.98 -14.54
C PHE A 107 -2.12 9.17 -14.78
N ALA A 108 -3.01 9.08 -15.77
CA ALA A 108 -3.95 10.14 -16.11
C ALA A 108 -4.86 10.48 -14.93
N PHE A 109 -5.36 9.48 -14.22
CA PHE A 109 -6.24 9.70 -13.07
C PHE A 109 -5.52 10.41 -11.93
N ILE A 110 -4.36 9.91 -11.50
CA ILE A 110 -3.60 10.49 -10.38
C ILE A 110 -3.13 11.91 -10.71
N LEU A 111 -2.69 12.13 -11.96
CA LEU A 111 -2.28 13.46 -12.42
C LEU A 111 -3.42 14.48 -12.32
N ASN A 112 -4.66 14.10 -12.62
CA ASN A 112 -5.78 15.04 -12.58
C ASN A 112 -6.46 15.15 -11.21
N VAL A 113 -6.41 14.10 -10.38
CA VAL A 113 -7.03 14.12 -9.04
C VAL A 113 -6.27 14.98 -8.04
N PHE A 114 -4.93 15.08 -8.17
CA PHE A 114 -4.11 15.92 -7.30
C PHE A 114 -4.60 17.38 -7.19
N PRO A 115 -4.74 18.15 -8.30
CA PRO A 115 -5.20 19.54 -8.23
C PRO A 115 -6.65 19.65 -7.73
N ASP A 116 -7.52 18.70 -8.11
CA ASP A 116 -8.94 18.71 -7.71
C ASP A 116 -9.11 18.55 -6.19
N LEU A 117 -8.25 17.74 -5.55
CA LEU A 117 -8.30 17.49 -4.10
C LEU A 117 -7.39 18.41 -3.28
N ASN A 118 -6.55 19.24 -3.91
CA ASN A 118 -5.46 19.97 -3.26
C ASN A 118 -4.60 19.05 -2.37
N ASP A 119 -4.29 17.84 -2.86
CA ASP A 119 -3.61 16.77 -2.12
C ASP A 119 -2.09 16.97 -2.06
N THR A 120 -1.63 18.10 -1.50
CA THR A 120 -0.24 18.58 -1.66
C THR A 120 0.83 17.58 -1.22
N GLU A 121 0.55 16.80 -0.18
CA GLU A 121 1.47 15.77 0.37
C GLU A 121 1.13 14.36 -0.10
N GLY A 122 0.16 14.21 -1.00
CA GLY A 122 -0.29 12.93 -1.54
C GLY A 122 -1.00 12.00 -0.57
N VAL A 123 -1.43 12.51 0.59
CA VAL A 123 -2.02 11.67 1.64
C VAL A 123 -3.35 11.07 1.18
N TYR A 124 -4.21 11.81 0.48
CA TYR A 124 -5.49 11.26 0.00
C TYR A 124 -5.29 10.17 -1.05
N THR A 125 -4.50 10.49 -2.07
CA THR A 125 -4.28 9.59 -3.20
C THR A 125 -3.52 8.34 -2.76
N GLY A 126 -2.47 8.49 -1.95
CA GLY A 126 -1.71 7.37 -1.38
C GLY A 126 -2.58 6.51 -0.46
N PHE A 127 -3.43 7.14 0.36
CA PHE A 127 -4.40 6.45 1.20
C PHE A 127 -5.39 5.60 0.39
N VAL A 128 -5.96 6.17 -0.67
CA VAL A 128 -6.91 5.45 -1.55
C VAL A 128 -6.23 4.25 -2.21
N ILE A 129 -4.98 4.40 -2.64
CA ILE A 129 -4.19 3.30 -3.21
C ILE A 129 -3.93 2.22 -2.16
N ASN A 130 -3.64 2.59 -0.91
CA ASN A 130 -3.47 1.61 0.17
C ASN A 130 -4.77 0.88 0.51
N MET A 131 -5.91 1.59 0.52
CA MET A 131 -7.23 0.95 0.69
C MET A 131 -7.52 -0.03 -0.45
N MET A 132 -7.24 0.38 -1.69
CA MET A 132 -7.34 -0.48 -2.86
C MET A 132 -6.43 -1.71 -2.73
N MET A 133 -5.19 -1.56 -2.27
CA MET A 133 -4.29 -2.69 -1.99
C MET A 133 -4.94 -3.65 -0.98
N SER A 134 -5.36 -3.17 0.20
CA SER A 134 -5.94 -4.03 1.25
C SER A 134 -7.12 -4.86 0.75
N ILE A 135 -8.02 -4.26 -0.04
CA ILE A 135 -9.19 -4.96 -0.58
C ILE A 135 -8.77 -5.97 -1.67
N ILE A 136 -7.93 -5.55 -2.62
CA ILE A 136 -7.60 -6.39 -3.78
C ILE A 136 -6.67 -7.55 -3.40
N PHE A 137 -5.81 -7.40 -2.38
CA PHE A 137 -5.03 -8.52 -1.85
C PHE A 137 -5.92 -9.66 -1.33
N VAL A 138 -6.97 -9.34 -0.57
CA VAL A 138 -7.98 -10.32 -0.14
C VAL A 138 -8.66 -10.97 -1.33
N TYR A 139 -9.13 -10.16 -2.29
CA TYR A 139 -9.79 -10.67 -3.49
C TYR A 139 -8.88 -11.61 -4.30
N MET A 140 -7.61 -11.23 -4.49
CA MET A 140 -6.63 -12.02 -5.22
C MET A 140 -6.40 -13.38 -4.56
N LEU A 141 -6.26 -13.43 -3.24
CA LEU A 141 -6.11 -14.67 -2.48
C LEU A 141 -7.34 -15.58 -2.65
N LEU A 142 -8.54 -15.03 -2.46
CA LEU A 142 -9.79 -15.78 -2.58
C LEU A 142 -10.02 -16.31 -4.00
N ARG A 143 -9.77 -15.47 -5.02
CA ARG A 143 -9.93 -15.85 -6.43
C ARG A 143 -8.95 -16.93 -6.86
N ARG A 144 -7.67 -16.81 -6.46
CA ARG A 144 -6.63 -17.81 -6.79
C ARG A 144 -6.84 -19.13 -6.08
N ASN A 145 -7.35 -19.06 -4.85
CA ASN A 145 -7.46 -20.19 -3.95
C ASN A 145 -6.13 -20.96 -3.79
N ASN A 146 -5.00 -20.24 -3.82
CA ASN A 146 -3.65 -20.76 -3.60
C ASN A 146 -2.74 -19.66 -3.02
N ILE A 147 -1.56 -20.03 -2.53
CA ILE A 147 -0.60 -19.11 -1.89
C ILE A 147 0.47 -18.52 -2.84
N ASN A 148 0.31 -18.64 -4.16
CA ASN A 148 1.34 -18.18 -5.10
C ASN A 148 1.51 -16.66 -5.05
N GLY A 149 2.76 -16.22 -4.90
CA GLY A 149 3.11 -14.82 -4.73
C GLY A 149 2.77 -14.28 -3.33
N GLN A 150 2.18 -15.08 -2.44
CA GLN A 150 1.71 -14.64 -1.12
C GLN A 150 2.58 -15.20 0.01
N SER A 151 2.74 -14.40 1.05
CA SER A 151 3.53 -14.72 2.23
C SER A 151 2.96 -14.03 3.46
N ILE A 152 3.02 -14.71 4.61
CA ILE A 152 2.56 -14.12 5.87
C ILE A 152 3.37 -12.87 6.24
N TYR A 153 4.64 -12.81 5.83
CA TYR A 153 5.49 -11.66 6.06
C TYR A 153 5.00 -10.42 5.31
N ILE A 154 4.58 -10.59 4.04
CA ILE A 154 3.96 -9.52 3.26
C ILE A 154 2.74 -8.97 4.02
N ALA A 155 1.86 -9.87 4.48
CA ALA A 155 0.63 -9.49 5.18
C ALA A 155 0.89 -8.75 6.50
N LEU A 156 1.79 -9.27 7.34
CA LEU A 156 2.11 -8.69 8.65
C LEU A 156 2.83 -7.34 8.51
N PHE A 157 3.87 -7.28 7.68
CA PHE A 157 4.66 -6.05 7.53
C PHE A 157 3.87 -4.94 6.83
N LYS A 158 3.01 -5.27 5.85
CA LYS A 158 2.07 -4.31 5.27
C LYS A 158 1.13 -3.72 6.33
N PHE A 159 0.54 -4.57 7.16
CA PHE A 159 -0.38 -4.13 8.21
C PHE A 159 0.32 -3.25 9.24
N ILE A 160 1.50 -3.67 9.72
CA ILE A 160 2.30 -2.91 10.69
C ILE A 160 2.69 -1.57 10.08
N GLY A 161 3.21 -1.55 8.85
CA GLY A 161 3.56 -0.30 8.17
C GLY A 161 2.38 0.66 8.08
N THR A 162 1.21 0.16 7.69
CA THR A 162 -0.02 0.95 7.60
C THR A 162 -0.52 1.46 8.95
N LEU A 163 -0.42 0.65 10.01
CA LEU A 163 -0.78 1.04 11.37
C LEU A 163 0.10 2.20 11.86
N PHE A 164 1.41 2.11 11.66
CA PHE A 164 2.34 3.15 12.08
C PHE A 164 2.22 4.42 11.22
N ALA A 165 1.89 4.30 9.93
CA ALA A 165 1.53 5.46 9.11
C ALA A 165 0.32 6.21 9.69
N PHE A 166 -0.74 5.50 10.07
CA PHE A 166 -1.92 6.10 10.69
C PHE A 166 -1.60 6.77 12.02
N LEU A 167 -0.84 6.09 12.88
CA LEU A 167 -0.42 6.64 14.17
C LEU A 167 0.43 7.89 14.00
N ASN A 168 1.32 7.92 12.99
CA ASN A 168 2.11 9.11 12.70
C ASN A 168 1.23 10.29 12.29
N ILE A 169 0.26 10.07 11.38
CA ILE A 169 -0.70 11.11 10.98
C ILE A 169 -1.51 11.60 12.18
N CYS A 170 -1.91 10.72 13.09
CA CYS A 170 -2.62 11.13 14.30
C CYS A 170 -1.74 11.96 15.24
N TYR A 171 -0.44 11.69 15.28
CA TYR A 171 0.53 12.35 16.16
C TYR A 171 1.00 13.73 15.63
N GLU A 172 1.23 13.87 14.32
CA GLU A 172 1.73 15.11 13.70
C GLU A 172 0.69 16.25 13.69
N LEU A 173 -0.56 15.96 14.05
CA LEU A 173 -1.60 16.94 14.26
C LEU A 173 -1.39 17.76 15.54
N PRO A 174 -2.09 18.90 15.70
CA PRO A 174 -2.04 19.70 16.92
C PRO A 174 -2.61 18.99 18.17
N ILE A 175 -2.80 17.67 18.18
CA ILE A 175 -2.94 16.86 19.40
C ILE A 175 -1.64 16.98 20.23
N ALA A 176 -0.46 17.03 19.59
CA ALA A 176 0.79 17.35 20.31
C ALA A 176 0.85 18.82 20.77
N ALA A 177 0.23 19.74 20.02
CA ALA A 177 0.17 21.16 20.36
C ALA A 177 -0.86 21.49 21.46
N MET A 178 -1.88 20.64 21.65
CA MET A 178 -2.95 20.81 22.63
C MET A 178 -2.67 20.11 23.97
N GLN A 179 -1.68 19.19 24.02
CA GLN A 179 -1.35 18.38 25.20
C GLN A 179 -2.58 17.77 25.89
N PRO A 180 -3.42 16.99 25.19
CA PRO A 180 -4.55 16.31 25.80
C PRO A 180 -4.03 15.39 26.92
N THR A 181 -4.47 15.67 28.13
CA THR A 181 -3.90 15.05 29.34
C THR A 181 -4.35 13.60 29.54
N ASN A 182 -5.45 13.17 28.90
CA ASN A 182 -6.08 11.87 29.09
C ASN A 182 -6.63 11.26 27.78
N PHE A 183 -6.73 9.93 27.71
CA PHE A 183 -7.19 9.18 26.53
C PHE A 183 -8.56 9.63 25.96
N PRO A 184 -9.61 9.94 26.76
CA PRO A 184 -10.88 10.42 26.21
C PRO A 184 -10.78 11.77 25.49
N ALA A 185 -9.87 12.64 25.93
CA ALA A 185 -9.63 13.94 25.28
C ALA A 185 -8.99 13.72 23.90
N ILE A 186 -8.02 12.82 23.79
CA ILE A 186 -7.39 12.42 22.52
C ILE A 186 -8.46 11.94 21.53
N ILE A 187 -9.38 11.08 21.98
CA ILE A 187 -10.47 10.59 21.14
C ILE A 187 -11.38 11.74 20.68
N THR A 188 -11.77 12.62 21.58
CA THR A 188 -12.66 13.75 21.26
C THR A 188 -12.01 14.70 20.26
N GLU A 189 -10.72 14.98 20.41
CA GLU A 189 -9.93 15.81 19.48
C GLU A 189 -9.79 15.13 18.11
N LEU A 190 -9.47 13.84 18.08
CA LEU A 190 -9.37 13.06 16.84
C LEU A 190 -10.68 13.14 16.03
N PHE A 191 -11.83 12.97 16.69
CA PHE A 191 -13.13 13.03 16.02
C PHE A 191 -13.54 14.46 15.64
N SER A 192 -13.18 15.47 16.42
CA SER A 192 -13.48 16.89 16.13
C SER A 192 -12.55 17.54 15.11
N TYR A 193 -11.40 16.92 14.77
CA TYR A 193 -10.52 17.41 13.72
C TYR A 193 -11.06 17.10 12.32
N HIS A 194 -11.15 18.11 11.43
CA HIS A 194 -11.76 17.96 10.11
C HIS A 194 -10.89 18.47 8.95
N ARG A 195 -9.63 18.81 9.21
CA ARG A 195 -8.73 19.40 8.20
C ARG A 195 -7.79 18.36 7.61
N TYR A 196 -7.24 18.65 6.44
CA TYR A 196 -6.17 17.86 5.85
C TYR A 196 -4.96 17.82 6.80
N PRO A 197 -4.29 16.66 6.98
CA PRO A 197 -4.53 15.37 6.31
C PRO A 197 -5.65 14.52 6.95
N LEU A 198 -5.98 14.68 8.23
CA LEU A 198 -6.91 13.80 8.96
C LEU A 198 -8.39 14.22 8.83
N THR A 199 -8.92 14.19 7.62
CA THR A 199 -10.34 14.48 7.38
C THR A 199 -11.25 13.30 7.72
N PRO A 200 -12.58 13.48 7.80
CA PRO A 200 -13.51 12.39 8.09
C PRO A 200 -13.38 11.18 7.16
N VAL A 201 -13.06 11.41 5.89
CA VAL A 201 -12.82 10.34 4.91
C VAL A 201 -11.65 9.48 5.37
N ILE A 202 -10.50 10.08 5.66
CA ILE A 202 -9.30 9.36 6.13
C ILE A 202 -9.62 8.56 7.42
N LYS A 203 -10.29 9.20 8.39
CA LYS A 203 -10.63 8.58 9.68
C LYS A 203 -11.54 7.36 9.55
N ILE A 204 -12.53 7.39 8.66
CA ILE A 204 -13.44 6.27 8.44
C ILE A 204 -12.75 5.17 7.64
N SER A 205 -11.88 5.56 6.70
CA SER A 205 -11.31 4.61 5.77
C SER A 205 -10.14 3.81 6.37
N TYR A 206 -9.33 4.34 7.30
CA TYR A 206 -8.27 3.54 7.97
C TYR A 206 -8.79 2.30 8.72
N PRO A 207 -9.89 2.37 9.51
CA PRO A 207 -10.54 1.19 10.06
C PRO A 207 -10.92 0.16 9.01
N ILE A 208 -11.40 0.59 7.83
CA ILE A 208 -11.71 -0.32 6.71
C ILE A 208 -10.44 -1.01 6.22
N ILE A 209 -9.35 -0.26 6.02
CA ILE A 209 -8.05 -0.81 5.66
C ILE A 209 -7.59 -1.88 6.66
N PHE A 210 -7.65 -1.57 7.96
CA PHE A 210 -7.25 -2.51 9.01
C PHE A 210 -8.11 -3.77 9.03
N ILE A 211 -9.42 -3.65 8.81
CA ILE A 211 -10.31 -4.82 8.70
C ILE A 211 -9.86 -5.72 7.54
N PHE A 212 -9.59 -5.16 6.36
CA PHE A 212 -9.15 -5.95 5.21
C PHE A 212 -7.74 -6.52 5.37
N ASP A 213 -6.82 -5.80 5.99
CA ASP A 213 -5.47 -6.30 6.27
C ASP A 213 -5.51 -7.46 7.29
N ILE A 214 -6.30 -7.34 8.35
CA ILE A 214 -6.51 -8.43 9.33
C ILE A 214 -7.18 -9.62 8.65
N LEU A 215 -8.20 -9.37 7.82
CA LEU A 215 -8.87 -10.42 7.06
C LEU A 215 -7.88 -11.13 6.12
N TYR A 216 -7.01 -10.39 5.44
CA TYR A 216 -5.96 -10.94 4.59
C TYR A 216 -5.00 -11.83 5.38
N ILE A 217 -4.52 -11.37 6.55
CA ILE A 217 -3.66 -12.15 7.44
C ILE A 217 -4.33 -13.46 7.85
N ILE A 218 -5.59 -13.40 8.31
CA ILE A 218 -6.34 -14.57 8.79
C ILE A 218 -6.56 -15.58 7.65
N LEU A 219 -7.02 -15.11 6.49
CA LEU A 219 -7.29 -15.97 5.33
C LEU A 219 -6.01 -16.61 4.81
N LEU A 220 -4.93 -15.84 4.70
CA LEU A 220 -3.65 -16.36 4.24
C LEU A 220 -3.06 -17.38 5.22
N TYR A 221 -3.14 -17.10 6.52
CA TYR A 221 -2.70 -18.05 7.55
C TYR A 221 -3.46 -19.37 7.46
N ARG A 222 -4.79 -19.32 7.33
CA ARG A 222 -5.62 -20.52 7.13
C ARG A 222 -5.21 -21.27 5.86
N LYS A 223 -5.01 -20.56 4.75
CA LYS A 223 -4.61 -21.17 3.48
C LYS A 223 -3.23 -21.83 3.54
N LEU A 224 -2.27 -21.21 4.21
CA LEU A 224 -0.94 -21.78 4.43
C LEU A 224 -1.01 -23.09 5.27
N ARG A 225 -1.90 -23.14 6.27
CA ARG A 225 -2.14 -24.36 7.07
C ARG A 225 -2.81 -25.46 6.24
N GLU A 226 -3.78 -25.11 5.41
CA GLU A 226 -4.46 -26.05 4.50
C GLU A 226 -3.46 -26.68 3.51
N GLU A 227 -2.56 -25.88 2.94
CA GLU A 227 -1.51 -26.35 2.02
C GLU A 227 -0.34 -27.04 2.75
N LYS A 228 -0.38 -27.18 4.08
CA LYS A 228 0.66 -27.81 4.92
C LYS A 228 2.05 -27.19 4.72
N VAL A 229 2.11 -25.91 4.38
CA VAL A 229 3.37 -25.18 4.21
C VAL A 229 3.83 -24.62 5.54
N ASN A 230 5.13 -24.70 5.83
CA ASN A 230 5.69 -24.02 6.99
C ASN A 230 5.59 -22.50 6.79
N ILE A 231 4.69 -21.88 7.54
CA ILE A 231 4.34 -20.46 7.48
C ILE A 231 5.58 -19.57 7.65
N TRP A 232 6.45 -19.90 8.61
CA TRP A 232 7.61 -19.09 8.98
C TRP A 232 8.86 -19.39 8.12
N ALA A 233 8.83 -20.46 7.32
CA ALA A 233 9.88 -20.71 6.33
C ALA A 233 9.58 -20.04 4.98
N ARG A 234 8.39 -19.44 4.83
CA ARG A 234 7.89 -18.90 3.56
C ARG A 234 8.02 -17.37 3.54
N LEU A 235 9.24 -16.84 3.44
CA LEU A 235 9.50 -15.39 3.19
C LEU A 235 8.84 -14.84 1.93
#